data_AF-A0A355G783-F1
#
_entry.id   AF-A0A355G783-F1
#
_cell.length_a   1.000
_cell.length_b   1.000
_cell.length_c   1.000
_cell.angle_alpha   90.00
_cell.angle_beta   90.00
_cell.angle_gamma   90.00
#
_symmetry.space_group_name_H-M   'P 1'
#
loop_
_entity.id
_entity.type
_entity.pdbx_description
1 polymer ?
#
loop_
_entity_poly.entity_id
_entity_poly.type
_entity_poly.pdbx_seq_one_letter_code
_entity_poly.pdbx_strand_id
1 'polypeptide(L)'
;MQRFFICVPLVICTLISQPVFSAESSVDPAVLAAQKQRIDVIKEVSPSVVAIFGGAGDGGGSGVLVTPDGYALTNFHVVSGAGNFMKCGLNDGKLYDAVIVSIDPTGDVALIKLLGRTDFPAARLGDSDTVQVGDWAYAMGNPFLLATDFQPTITYGIVSGVHRYQYPAGTFLEYTDCIQVDSSINPGNSGGPLFNDRGELIGINGRGSFEKRGRVNSGAGYAISINQIKHFWDHLKSGRIVDHASLGATVTTGFDSHVNVAEILEESDAYRKGLRLGDEIVSFAGRPIRSVNQFKNILGIYPAGWTLPLVYRRDEKKQTIYVRLQSLHTASELQEQAGQKQLIPEKSPEPGDEKPRLPMPNPHAKAAPEPPEKYKHLYVPKTGFANYYFNQQQQERLLQALSATSNFSDRTGTWTLTGKLADETDFTLTLADKGVGFEVGKDIFLQSLETDTFVDEPPGTGGLLAALHHFRLLLSGQSERFTDFYYLGSERLDGTNEMVDVLIATQTGTISRWYFNKSDLSLRGLDFYLTENAEVCAIRFEQFQTLNGQKFPGELDVRHGSRPVMKLKIERLKLETPENTKK
;
A
#
# COMPACT_ATOMS: atom_id res chain seq x y z
N MET A 1 -53.35 -83.18 -66.53
CA MET A 1 -53.65 -81.85 -67.12
C MET A 1 -53.09 -80.78 -66.20
N GLN A 2 -52.27 -79.90 -66.77
CA GLN A 2 -51.61 -78.76 -66.13
C GLN A 2 -52.61 -77.77 -65.55
N ARG A 3 -52.24 -77.11 -64.43
CA ARG A 3 -52.10 -75.64 -64.34
C ARG A 3 -51.45 -75.28 -62.99
N PHE A 4 -50.24 -74.73 -63.07
CA PHE A 4 -49.52 -74.08 -61.98
C PHE A 4 -50.17 -72.72 -61.68
N PHE A 5 -50.42 -72.42 -60.41
CA PHE A 5 -50.51 -71.05 -59.90
C PHE A 5 -49.55 -70.92 -58.72
N ILE A 6 -48.52 -70.12 -58.92
CA ILE A 6 -47.56 -69.69 -57.91
C ILE A 6 -48.23 -68.57 -57.12
N CYS A 7 -48.41 -68.74 -55.82
CA CYS A 7 -48.84 -67.68 -54.92
C CYS A 7 -47.78 -67.53 -53.83
N VAL A 8 -47.03 -66.42 -53.88
CA VAL A 8 -46.00 -66.03 -52.91
C VAL A 8 -46.69 -65.53 -51.63
N PRO A 9 -46.33 -66.00 -50.41
CA PRO A 9 -46.81 -65.37 -49.20
C PRO A 9 -45.94 -64.14 -48.88
N LEU A 10 -46.62 -63.00 -48.79
CA LEU A 10 -46.08 -61.71 -48.36
C LEU A 10 -45.61 -61.81 -46.89
N VAL A 11 -44.31 -61.72 -46.64
CA VAL A 11 -43.76 -61.59 -45.27
C VAL A 11 -44.04 -60.18 -44.79
N ILE A 12 -45.01 -60.04 -43.89
CA ILE A 12 -45.28 -58.79 -43.17
C ILE A 12 -44.24 -58.68 -42.04
N CYS A 13 -43.19 -57.88 -42.25
CA CYS A 13 -42.31 -57.42 -41.18
C CYS A 13 -43.07 -56.42 -40.31
N THR A 14 -43.61 -56.86 -39.19
CA THR A 14 -44.04 -55.98 -38.09
C THR A 14 -42.80 -55.42 -37.39
N LEU A 15 -42.35 -54.25 -37.83
CA LEU A 15 -41.46 -53.37 -37.07
C LEU A 15 -42.18 -52.98 -35.77
N ILE A 16 -41.89 -53.67 -34.68
CA ILE A 16 -42.22 -53.19 -33.34
C ILE A 16 -41.29 -52.00 -33.09
N SER A 17 -41.82 -50.81 -33.36
CA SER A 17 -41.29 -49.54 -32.86
C SER A 17 -41.27 -49.63 -31.33
N GLN A 18 -40.11 -49.97 -30.76
CA GLN A 18 -39.86 -49.68 -29.35
C GLN A 18 -39.88 -48.16 -29.25
N PRO A 19 -40.71 -47.56 -28.38
CA PRO A 19 -40.54 -46.16 -28.07
C PRO A 19 -39.15 -46.03 -27.50
N VAL A 20 -38.26 -45.37 -28.22
CA VAL A 20 -37.04 -44.82 -27.62
C VAL A 20 -37.56 -43.81 -26.62
N PHE A 21 -37.76 -44.26 -25.38
CA PHE A 21 -37.85 -43.38 -24.24
C PHE A 21 -36.57 -42.57 -24.29
N SER A 22 -36.68 -41.33 -24.77
CA SER A 22 -35.70 -40.30 -24.50
C SER A 22 -35.73 -40.15 -22.99
N ALA A 23 -34.83 -40.87 -22.30
CA ALA A 23 -34.50 -40.52 -20.94
C ALA A 23 -34.04 -39.06 -21.03
N GLU A 24 -34.87 -38.13 -20.55
CA GLU A 24 -34.39 -36.79 -20.24
C GLU A 24 -33.20 -36.99 -19.33
N SER A 25 -32.00 -36.83 -19.89
CA SER A 25 -30.76 -36.87 -19.16
C SER A 25 -30.80 -35.71 -18.17
N SER A 26 -31.29 -35.97 -16.96
CA SER A 26 -31.29 -34.99 -15.88
C SER A 26 -29.86 -34.49 -15.68
N VAL A 27 -29.69 -33.17 -15.63
CA VAL A 27 -28.39 -32.55 -15.36
C VAL A 27 -27.80 -33.14 -14.08
N ASP A 28 -26.51 -33.49 -14.11
CA ASP A 28 -25.81 -34.05 -12.96
C ASP A 28 -26.02 -33.17 -11.71
N PRO A 29 -26.46 -33.73 -10.56
CA PRO A 29 -26.63 -32.98 -9.32
C PRO A 29 -25.41 -32.15 -8.92
N ALA A 30 -24.19 -32.59 -9.24
CA ALA A 30 -22.97 -31.83 -8.98
C ALA A 30 -22.90 -30.51 -9.78
N VAL A 31 -23.38 -30.51 -11.03
CA VAL A 31 -23.45 -29.31 -11.88
C VAL A 31 -24.47 -28.31 -11.31
N LEU A 32 -25.64 -28.81 -10.87
CA LEU A 32 -26.65 -27.98 -10.22
C LEU A 32 -26.14 -27.39 -8.90
N ALA A 33 -25.40 -28.18 -8.12
CA ALA A 33 -24.77 -27.73 -6.88
C ALA A 33 -23.72 -26.63 -7.14
N ALA A 34 -22.85 -26.81 -8.13
CA ALA A 34 -21.86 -25.80 -8.52
C ALA A 34 -22.52 -24.51 -9.04
N GLN A 35 -23.59 -24.64 -9.84
CA GLN A 35 -24.40 -23.48 -10.28
C GLN A 35 -25.01 -22.75 -9.09
N LYS A 36 -25.59 -23.48 -8.13
CA LYS A 36 -26.18 -22.90 -6.92
C LYS A 36 -25.12 -22.19 -6.08
N GLN A 37 -23.97 -22.81 -5.85
CA GLN A 37 -22.86 -22.19 -5.12
C GLN A 37 -22.44 -20.87 -5.76
N ARG A 38 -22.27 -20.83 -7.09
CA ARG A 38 -21.95 -19.59 -7.81
C ARG A 38 -23.00 -18.51 -7.59
N ILE A 39 -24.29 -18.84 -7.69
CA ILE A 39 -25.39 -17.88 -7.46
C ILE A 39 -25.37 -17.35 -6.02
N ASP A 40 -25.17 -18.24 -5.05
CA ASP A 40 -25.12 -17.88 -3.63
C ASP A 40 -23.95 -16.95 -3.31
N VAL A 41 -22.75 -17.27 -3.82
CA VAL A 41 -21.55 -16.43 -3.66
C VAL A 41 -21.74 -15.06 -4.29
N ILE A 42 -22.28 -14.99 -5.52
CA ILE A 42 -22.56 -13.72 -6.19
C ILE A 42 -23.53 -12.88 -5.36
N LYS A 43 -24.61 -13.49 -4.86
CA LYS A 43 -25.59 -12.79 -4.01
C LYS A 43 -24.96 -12.29 -2.70
N GLU A 44 -24.05 -13.06 -2.12
CA GLU A 44 -23.35 -12.70 -0.88
C GLU A 44 -22.45 -11.48 -1.06
N VAL A 45 -21.67 -11.42 -2.15
CA VAL A 45 -20.63 -10.38 -2.33
C VAL A 45 -21.13 -9.12 -3.03
N SER A 46 -22.21 -9.21 -3.82
CA SER A 46 -22.78 -8.07 -4.56
C SER A 46 -23.04 -6.81 -3.72
N PRO A 47 -23.51 -6.91 -2.45
CA PRO A 47 -23.70 -5.74 -1.60
C PRO A 47 -22.45 -4.91 -1.33
N SER A 48 -21.25 -5.51 -1.40
CA SER A 48 -19.99 -4.79 -1.19
C SER A 48 -19.54 -3.97 -2.39
N VAL A 49 -20.16 -4.14 -3.57
CA VAL A 49 -19.77 -3.46 -4.80
C VAL A 49 -20.31 -2.03 -4.81
N VAL A 50 -19.44 -1.07 -5.13
CA VAL A 50 -19.74 0.36 -5.11
C VAL A 50 -19.78 0.88 -6.55
N ALA A 51 -20.82 1.63 -6.90
CA ALA A 51 -20.85 2.45 -8.10
C ALA A 51 -20.32 3.85 -7.77
N ILE A 52 -19.29 4.34 -8.47
CA ILE A 52 -18.67 5.65 -8.19
C ILE A 52 -19.01 6.61 -9.32
N PHE A 53 -19.55 7.78 -8.97
CA PHE A 53 -19.97 8.80 -9.92
C PHE A 53 -18.89 9.88 -10.08
N GLY A 54 -18.56 10.21 -11.34
CA GLY A 54 -17.72 11.37 -11.68
C GLY A 54 -18.40 12.69 -11.32
N GLY A 55 -17.62 13.74 -11.08
CA GLY A 55 -18.12 15.01 -10.53
C GLY A 55 -19.24 15.69 -11.34
N ALA A 56 -19.22 15.60 -12.67
CA ALA A 56 -20.25 16.19 -13.53
C ALA A 56 -21.39 15.23 -13.92
N GLY A 57 -21.40 14.00 -13.41
CA GLY A 57 -22.27 12.91 -13.88
C GLY A 57 -21.81 12.27 -15.20
N ASP A 58 -20.79 12.84 -15.85
CA ASP A 58 -20.16 12.30 -17.06
C ASP A 58 -19.01 11.35 -16.65
N GLY A 59 -19.24 10.05 -16.80
CA GLY A 59 -18.26 9.03 -16.43
C GLY A 59 -18.33 8.57 -14.97
N GLY A 60 -17.77 7.40 -14.71
CA GLY A 60 -17.83 6.72 -13.43
C GLY A 60 -17.04 5.42 -13.46
N GLY A 61 -16.87 4.83 -12.29
CA GLY A 61 -16.17 3.57 -12.10
C GLY A 61 -16.83 2.75 -11.03
N SER A 62 -16.11 1.73 -10.59
CA SER A 62 -16.56 0.86 -9.52
C SER A 62 -15.60 0.92 -8.34
N GLY A 63 -16.06 0.41 -7.21
CA GLY A 63 -15.27 0.21 -6.00
C GLY A 63 -15.72 -1.04 -5.28
N VAL A 64 -15.05 -1.36 -4.19
CA VAL A 64 -15.45 -2.43 -3.28
C VAL A 64 -15.25 -1.99 -1.83
N LEU A 65 -16.30 -2.07 -1.04
CA LEU A 65 -16.25 -1.88 0.40
C LEU A 65 -15.46 -3.01 1.05
N VAL A 66 -14.47 -2.67 1.86
CA VAL A 66 -13.57 -3.63 2.52
C VAL A 66 -13.64 -3.54 4.04
N THR A 67 -14.32 -2.53 4.59
CA THR A 67 -14.60 -2.44 6.02
C THR A 67 -16.03 -1.95 6.29
N PRO A 68 -16.67 -2.38 7.41
CA PRO A 68 -18.03 -1.97 7.73
C PRO A 68 -18.19 -0.49 8.02
N ASP A 69 -17.15 0.18 8.50
CA ASP A 69 -17.18 1.61 8.72
C ASP A 69 -17.17 2.39 7.40
N GLY A 70 -16.87 1.78 6.25
CA GLY A 70 -17.10 2.37 4.93
C GLY A 70 -15.85 2.68 4.11
N TYR A 71 -14.69 2.10 4.45
CA TYR A 71 -13.54 2.19 3.54
C TYR A 71 -13.80 1.33 2.30
N ALA A 72 -13.60 1.91 1.12
CA ALA A 72 -13.71 1.22 -0.15
C ALA A 72 -12.47 1.43 -1.01
N LEU A 73 -12.03 0.35 -1.66
CA LEU A 73 -10.96 0.37 -2.66
C LEU A 73 -11.54 0.69 -4.03
N THR A 74 -10.78 1.40 -4.83
CA THR A 74 -11.06 1.65 -6.25
C THR A 74 -9.73 1.93 -6.97
N ASN A 75 -9.78 2.31 -8.25
CA ASN A 75 -8.58 2.74 -8.97
C ASN A 75 -8.33 4.23 -8.81
N PHE A 76 -7.05 4.63 -8.91
CA PHE A 76 -6.66 6.03 -8.93
C PHE A 76 -7.34 6.77 -10.10
N HIS A 77 -7.28 6.22 -11.31
CA HIS A 77 -7.87 6.88 -12.48
C HIS A 77 -9.39 7.09 -12.38
N VAL A 78 -10.09 6.28 -11.56
CA VAL A 78 -11.52 6.47 -11.29
C VAL A 78 -11.75 7.72 -10.42
N VAL A 79 -10.98 7.88 -9.34
CA VAL A 79 -11.14 9.02 -8.42
C VAL A 79 -10.55 10.32 -8.99
N SER A 80 -9.54 10.26 -9.86
CA SER A 80 -9.02 11.44 -10.57
C SER A 80 -10.11 12.16 -11.39
N GLY A 81 -11.11 11.42 -11.88
CA GLY A 81 -12.29 11.97 -12.55
C GLY A 81 -13.41 12.42 -11.61
N ALA A 82 -13.50 11.84 -10.41
CA ALA A 82 -14.55 12.12 -9.42
C ALA A 82 -14.26 13.34 -8.55
N GLY A 83 -12.98 13.61 -8.26
CA GLY A 83 -12.55 14.67 -7.35
C GLY A 83 -12.49 14.21 -5.89
N ASN A 84 -12.32 15.16 -4.97
CA ASN A 84 -12.08 14.85 -3.55
C ASN A 84 -13.35 14.41 -2.79
N PHE A 85 -14.52 14.81 -3.30
CA PHE A 85 -15.82 14.43 -2.80
C PHE A 85 -16.65 13.89 -3.97
N MET A 86 -17.32 12.79 -3.74
CA MET A 86 -18.06 12.07 -4.78
C MET A 86 -19.32 11.44 -4.23
N LYS A 87 -20.20 11.02 -5.14
CA LYS A 87 -21.34 10.17 -4.82
C LYS A 87 -20.98 8.72 -5.09
N CYS A 88 -21.51 7.84 -4.27
CA CYS A 88 -21.38 6.40 -4.40
C CYS A 88 -22.74 5.72 -4.29
N GLY A 89 -23.06 4.80 -5.21
CA GLY A 89 -24.27 4.00 -5.18
C GLY A 89 -23.99 2.59 -4.64
N LEU A 90 -24.89 2.07 -3.83
CA LEU A 90 -24.87 0.66 -3.39
C LEU A 90 -26.11 -0.07 -3.87
N ASN A 91 -26.03 -1.40 -3.92
CA ASN A 91 -27.09 -2.27 -4.41
C ASN A 91 -28.39 -2.27 -3.55
N ASP A 92 -28.45 -1.45 -2.50
CA ASP A 92 -29.68 -1.14 -1.76
C ASP A 92 -30.48 0.00 -2.42
N GLY A 93 -30.02 0.48 -3.58
CA GLY A 93 -30.64 1.54 -4.37
C GLY A 93 -30.36 2.95 -3.85
N LYS A 94 -29.48 3.11 -2.86
CA LYS A 94 -29.19 4.42 -2.24
C LYS A 94 -27.89 5.03 -2.72
N LEU A 95 -27.86 6.36 -2.70
CA LEU A 95 -26.65 7.16 -2.89
C LEU A 95 -26.08 7.58 -1.54
N TYR A 96 -24.77 7.48 -1.43
CA TYR A 96 -23.95 7.85 -0.29
C TYR A 96 -22.95 8.94 -0.68
N ASP A 97 -22.66 9.83 0.26
CA ASP A 97 -21.51 10.72 0.15
C ASP A 97 -20.23 9.92 0.40
N ALA A 98 -19.17 10.23 -0.34
CA ALA A 98 -17.83 9.71 -0.08
C ALA A 98 -16.78 10.80 -0.19
N VAL A 99 -15.70 10.63 0.56
CA VAL A 99 -14.52 11.50 0.54
C VAL A 99 -13.29 10.67 0.18
N ILE A 100 -12.36 11.26 -0.55
CA ILE A 100 -11.06 10.64 -0.83
C ILE A 100 -10.26 10.49 0.46
N VAL A 101 -9.62 9.33 0.64
CA VAL A 101 -8.68 9.07 1.73
C VAL A 101 -7.28 9.28 1.19
N SER A 102 -6.84 8.42 0.27
CA SER A 102 -5.48 8.37 -0.28
C SER A 102 -5.49 7.94 -1.74
N ILE A 103 -4.35 8.12 -2.39
CA ILE A 103 -4.11 7.66 -3.76
C ILE A 103 -2.72 7.07 -3.89
N ASP A 104 -2.63 6.09 -4.78
CA ASP A 104 -1.43 5.49 -5.31
C ASP A 104 -1.42 5.71 -6.83
N PRO A 105 -0.78 6.80 -7.31
CA PRO A 105 -0.75 7.13 -8.73
C PRO A 105 0.03 6.11 -9.57
N THR A 106 0.93 5.32 -8.98
CA THR A 106 1.74 4.35 -9.72
C THR A 106 1.01 3.02 -9.84
N GLY A 107 0.54 2.46 -8.73
CA GLY A 107 -0.17 1.19 -8.69
C GLY A 107 -1.63 1.27 -9.15
N ASP A 108 -2.12 2.47 -9.48
CA ASP A 108 -3.50 2.74 -9.89
C ASP A 108 -4.53 2.35 -8.81
N VAL A 109 -4.24 2.64 -7.54
CA VAL A 109 -5.12 2.33 -6.41
C VAL A 109 -5.56 3.62 -5.73
N ALA A 110 -6.79 3.65 -5.24
CA ALA A 110 -7.26 4.70 -4.36
C ALA A 110 -8.10 4.11 -3.23
N LEU A 111 -8.09 4.81 -2.09
CA LEU A 111 -8.94 4.52 -0.95
C LEU A 111 -9.91 5.68 -0.78
N ILE A 112 -11.20 5.36 -0.67
CA ILE A 112 -12.26 6.33 -0.39
C ILE A 112 -13.02 5.90 0.88
N LYS A 113 -13.71 6.85 1.49
CA LYS A 113 -14.52 6.63 2.68
C LYS A 113 -15.97 7.01 2.41
N LEU A 114 -16.86 6.01 2.35
CA LEU A 114 -18.30 6.22 2.31
C LEU A 114 -18.79 6.71 3.69
N LEU A 115 -19.81 7.56 3.65
CA LEU A 115 -20.34 8.30 4.79
C LEU A 115 -21.84 8.02 4.97
N GLY A 116 -22.34 8.22 6.19
CA GLY A 116 -23.77 8.17 6.50
C GLY A 116 -24.25 6.90 7.23
N ARG A 117 -23.39 5.89 7.40
CA ARG A 117 -23.61 4.72 8.28
C ARG A 117 -22.28 4.06 8.66
N THR A 118 -22.32 3.03 9.50
CA THR A 118 -21.12 2.34 10.05
C THR A 118 -21.20 0.81 9.96
N ASP A 119 -22.20 0.30 9.25
CA ASP A 119 -22.53 -1.11 9.07
C ASP A 119 -22.64 -1.43 7.57
N PHE A 120 -21.73 -0.88 6.78
CA PHE A 120 -21.64 -1.17 5.35
C PHE A 120 -21.31 -2.65 5.12
N PRO A 121 -21.85 -3.28 4.06
CA PRO A 121 -21.43 -4.62 3.66
C PRO A 121 -19.98 -4.60 3.18
N ALA A 122 -19.12 -5.42 3.77
CA ALA A 122 -17.69 -5.45 3.48
C ALA A 122 -17.27 -6.79 2.88
N ALA A 123 -16.47 -6.74 1.81
CA ALA A 123 -15.85 -7.89 1.19
C ALA A 123 -14.79 -8.51 2.11
N ARG A 124 -14.70 -9.85 2.12
CA ARG A 124 -13.57 -10.56 2.73
C ARG A 124 -12.36 -10.47 1.82
N LEU A 125 -11.21 -10.09 2.35
CA LEU A 125 -9.95 -10.10 1.59
C LEU A 125 -9.44 -11.55 1.46
N GLY A 126 -9.21 -12.00 0.23
CA GLY A 126 -8.60 -13.31 -0.07
C GLY A 126 -7.08 -13.24 -0.08
N ASP A 127 -6.42 -14.28 -0.57
CA ASP A 127 -4.97 -14.36 -0.73
C ASP A 127 -4.60 -14.57 -2.21
N SER A 128 -4.14 -13.51 -2.88
CA SER A 128 -3.80 -13.58 -4.31
C SER A 128 -2.55 -14.40 -4.61
N ASP A 129 -1.67 -14.66 -3.64
CA ASP A 129 -0.50 -15.53 -3.84
C ASP A 129 -0.90 -17.02 -3.88
N THR A 130 -2.12 -17.37 -3.46
CA THR A 130 -2.67 -18.74 -3.53
C THR A 130 -3.47 -19.02 -4.80
N VAL A 131 -3.77 -17.98 -5.59
CA VAL A 131 -4.56 -18.07 -6.81
C VAL A 131 -3.80 -18.85 -7.88
N GLN A 132 -4.51 -19.70 -8.61
CA GLN A 132 -3.95 -20.54 -9.66
C GLN A 132 -4.63 -20.28 -11.01
N VAL A 133 -3.89 -20.52 -12.09
CA VAL A 133 -4.47 -20.53 -13.44
C VAL A 133 -5.55 -21.61 -13.51
N GLY A 134 -6.74 -21.24 -13.97
CA GLY A 134 -7.92 -22.12 -14.02
C GLY A 134 -8.93 -21.89 -12.88
N ASP A 135 -8.57 -21.17 -11.82
CA ASP A 135 -9.51 -20.79 -10.76
C ASP A 135 -10.65 -19.94 -11.33
N TRP A 136 -11.87 -20.12 -10.83
CA TRP A 136 -13.01 -19.27 -11.19
C TRP A 136 -12.81 -17.83 -10.71
N ALA A 137 -13.16 -16.88 -11.57
CA ALA A 137 -13.03 -15.46 -11.28
C ALA A 137 -14.33 -14.71 -11.63
N TYR A 138 -14.87 -13.97 -10.66
CA TYR A 138 -16.06 -13.13 -10.82
C TYR A 138 -15.66 -11.66 -10.77
N ALA A 139 -15.68 -10.99 -11.92
CA ALA A 139 -15.46 -9.57 -12.00
C ALA A 139 -16.80 -8.84 -11.87
N MET A 140 -16.85 -7.83 -11.00
CA MET A 140 -18.05 -7.07 -10.75
C MET A 140 -17.80 -5.57 -10.87
N GLY A 141 -18.84 -4.83 -11.24
CA GLY A 141 -18.83 -3.38 -11.25
C GLY A 141 -20.19 -2.82 -11.67
N ASN A 142 -20.30 -1.49 -11.80
CA ASN A 142 -21.45 -0.84 -12.41
C ASN A 142 -21.01 -0.10 -13.68
N PRO A 143 -20.74 -0.84 -14.77
CA PRO A 143 -20.23 -0.26 -16.00
C PRO A 143 -21.25 0.73 -16.59
N PHE A 144 -20.76 1.90 -17.01
CA PHE A 144 -21.52 2.96 -17.68
C PHE A 144 -22.80 3.42 -16.97
N LEU A 145 -22.95 3.16 -15.66
CA LEU A 145 -24.19 3.42 -14.92
C LEU A 145 -25.41 2.74 -15.55
N LEU A 146 -25.23 1.59 -16.20
CA LEU A 146 -26.32 0.85 -16.87
C LEU A 146 -27.43 0.43 -15.90
N ALA A 147 -27.06 0.19 -14.63
CA ALA A 147 -27.97 -0.17 -13.56
C ALA A 147 -28.26 1.06 -12.68
N THR A 148 -29.43 1.67 -12.88
CA THR A 148 -29.92 2.80 -12.06
C THR A 148 -30.37 2.39 -10.66
N ASP A 149 -30.56 1.08 -10.44
CA ASP A 149 -30.79 0.45 -9.13
C ASP A 149 -29.48 0.03 -8.43
N PHE A 150 -28.34 0.33 -9.06
CA PHE A 150 -26.99 0.03 -8.60
C PHE A 150 -26.71 -1.45 -8.33
N GLN A 151 -27.48 -2.36 -8.93
CA GLN A 151 -27.10 -3.77 -8.98
C GLN A 151 -25.84 -3.92 -9.85
N PRO A 152 -24.80 -4.63 -9.38
CA PRO A 152 -23.58 -4.75 -10.15
C PRO A 152 -23.79 -5.61 -11.40
N THR A 153 -23.21 -5.19 -12.51
CA THR A 153 -22.92 -6.08 -13.64
C THR A 153 -21.84 -7.07 -13.20
N ILE A 154 -22.07 -8.34 -13.52
CA ILE A 154 -21.19 -9.44 -13.17
C ILE A 154 -20.74 -10.15 -14.44
N THR A 155 -19.44 -10.33 -14.60
CA THR A 155 -18.84 -11.17 -15.63
C THR A 155 -18.07 -12.29 -14.93
N TYR A 156 -18.12 -13.50 -15.50
CA TYR A 156 -17.46 -14.67 -14.95
C TYR A 156 -16.55 -15.31 -15.99
N GLY A 157 -15.50 -15.96 -15.52
CA GLY A 157 -14.45 -16.57 -16.32
C GLY A 157 -13.47 -17.28 -15.41
N ILE A 158 -12.25 -17.48 -15.88
CA ILE A 158 -11.15 -18.08 -15.13
C ILE A 158 -9.98 -17.12 -14.99
N VAL A 159 -9.09 -17.45 -14.06
CA VAL A 159 -7.74 -16.90 -14.00
C VAL A 159 -6.92 -17.48 -15.13
N SER A 160 -6.45 -16.61 -16.02
CA SER A 160 -5.62 -16.92 -17.20
C SER A 160 -4.12 -16.77 -16.92
N GLY A 161 -3.75 -16.07 -15.85
CA GLY A 161 -2.37 -15.85 -15.45
C GLY A 161 -2.26 -15.17 -14.10
N VAL A 162 -1.19 -15.45 -13.37
CA VAL A 162 -0.86 -14.81 -12.11
C VAL A 162 0.52 -14.16 -12.21
N HIS A 163 0.80 -13.23 -11.30
CA HIS A 163 2.05 -12.49 -11.24
C HIS A 163 2.47 -11.86 -12.57
N ARG A 164 1.50 -11.28 -13.28
CA ARG A 164 1.75 -10.58 -14.52
C ARG A 164 2.23 -9.17 -14.22
N TYR A 165 3.29 -8.79 -14.92
CA TYR A 165 3.81 -7.43 -14.94
C TYR A 165 3.27 -6.69 -16.17
N GLN A 166 2.61 -5.55 -15.96
CA GLN A 166 2.23 -4.64 -17.05
C GLN A 166 2.99 -3.33 -16.90
N TYR A 167 3.95 -3.12 -17.80
CA TYR A 167 4.76 -1.91 -17.83
C TYR A 167 3.90 -0.65 -18.08
N PRO A 168 4.42 0.54 -17.70
CA PRO A 168 3.75 1.79 -18.01
C PRO A 168 3.69 2.03 -19.53
N ALA A 169 2.48 2.05 -20.09
CA ALA A 169 2.25 2.16 -21.53
C ALA A 169 1.64 3.53 -21.90
N GLY A 170 2.48 4.57 -21.89
CA GLY A 170 2.07 5.95 -22.19
C GLY A 170 1.41 6.69 -21.01
N THR A 171 1.53 6.15 -19.79
CA THR A 171 1.05 6.71 -18.52
C THR A 171 2.10 6.46 -17.42
N PHE A 172 1.95 7.09 -16.25
CA PHE A 172 2.69 6.74 -15.03
C PHE A 172 2.21 5.45 -14.36
N LEU A 173 1.03 4.94 -14.74
CA LEU A 173 0.45 3.73 -14.15
C LEU A 173 1.24 2.46 -14.53
N GLU A 174 1.58 1.67 -13.52
CA GLU A 174 2.26 0.39 -13.63
C GLU A 174 1.46 -0.67 -12.86
N TYR A 175 1.11 -1.80 -13.50
CA TYR A 175 0.57 -2.92 -12.73
C TYR A 175 1.73 -3.85 -12.45
N THR A 176 2.36 -3.60 -11.31
CA THR A 176 3.54 -4.32 -10.86
C THR A 176 3.21 -5.79 -10.67
N ASP A 177 2.08 -6.10 -10.03
CA ASP A 177 1.53 -7.45 -9.88
C ASP A 177 0.03 -7.51 -10.19
N CYS A 178 -0.33 -8.19 -11.26
CA CYS A 178 -1.73 -8.38 -11.63
C CYS A 178 -2.11 -9.83 -11.96
N ILE A 179 -3.38 -10.13 -11.67
CA ILE A 179 -4.08 -11.35 -12.08
C ILE A 179 -4.69 -11.08 -13.44
N GLN A 180 -4.36 -11.93 -14.40
CA GLN A 180 -4.95 -11.93 -15.73
C GLN A 180 -6.16 -12.86 -15.74
N VAL A 181 -7.27 -12.42 -16.31
CA VAL A 181 -8.53 -13.18 -16.41
C VAL A 181 -9.08 -13.13 -17.83
N ASP A 182 -9.91 -14.10 -18.21
CA ASP A 182 -10.68 -14.06 -19.46
C ASP A 182 -12.08 -13.46 -19.29
N SER A 183 -12.51 -13.20 -18.04
CA SER A 183 -13.71 -12.45 -17.72
C SER A 183 -13.70 -11.08 -18.42
N SER A 184 -14.84 -10.68 -18.99
CA SER A 184 -14.95 -9.38 -19.65
C SER A 184 -14.73 -8.23 -18.66
N ILE A 185 -13.62 -7.51 -18.82
CA ILE A 185 -13.31 -6.25 -18.14
C ILE A 185 -13.48 -5.12 -19.15
N ASN A 186 -14.45 -4.25 -18.89
CA ASN A 186 -14.82 -3.12 -19.75
C ASN A 186 -14.82 -1.83 -18.92
N PRO A 187 -14.80 -0.64 -19.56
CA PRO A 187 -14.92 0.63 -18.85
C PRO A 187 -16.12 0.63 -17.88
N GLY A 188 -15.85 1.05 -16.65
CA GLY A 188 -16.80 1.09 -15.55
C GLY A 188 -16.86 -0.18 -14.67
N ASN A 189 -16.22 -1.30 -15.07
CA ASN A 189 -15.81 -2.34 -14.11
C ASN A 189 -14.51 -1.98 -13.38
N SER A 190 -13.71 -1.06 -13.94
CA SER A 190 -12.48 -0.56 -13.33
C SER A 190 -12.74 0.00 -11.94
N GLY A 191 -11.87 -0.36 -11.00
CA GLY A 191 -11.97 -0.13 -9.56
C GLY A 191 -12.86 -1.14 -8.83
N GLY A 192 -13.67 -1.92 -9.55
CA GLY A 192 -14.53 -2.95 -8.98
C GLY A 192 -13.76 -4.23 -8.60
N PRO A 193 -14.40 -5.12 -7.84
CA PRO A 193 -13.72 -6.30 -7.30
C PRO A 193 -13.58 -7.44 -8.31
N LEU A 194 -12.50 -8.21 -8.15
CA LEU A 194 -12.35 -9.56 -8.66
C LEU A 194 -12.46 -10.55 -7.50
N PHE A 195 -13.50 -11.38 -7.50
CA PHE A 195 -13.74 -12.40 -6.47
C PHE A 195 -13.38 -13.80 -6.96
N ASN A 196 -12.93 -14.66 -6.05
CA ASN A 196 -12.81 -16.09 -6.29
C ASN A 196 -14.15 -16.84 -6.04
N ASP A 197 -14.14 -18.17 -6.19
CA ASP A 197 -15.27 -19.07 -5.99
C ASP A 197 -15.80 -19.15 -4.55
N ARG A 198 -15.09 -18.58 -3.57
CA ARG A 198 -15.47 -18.46 -2.15
C ARG A 198 -15.96 -17.06 -1.78
N GLY A 199 -16.04 -16.15 -2.75
CA GLY A 199 -16.43 -14.76 -2.52
C GLY A 199 -15.36 -13.94 -1.81
N GLU A 200 -14.09 -14.35 -1.87
CA GLU A 200 -12.97 -13.59 -1.33
C GLU A 200 -12.40 -12.67 -2.42
N LEU A 201 -12.15 -11.41 -2.05
CA LEU A 201 -11.57 -10.41 -2.94
C LEU A 201 -10.12 -10.77 -3.22
N ILE A 202 -9.80 -11.12 -4.47
CA ILE A 202 -8.45 -11.50 -4.91
C ILE A 202 -7.76 -10.41 -5.75
N GLY A 203 -8.50 -9.40 -6.22
CA GLY A 203 -7.91 -8.23 -6.87
C GLY A 203 -8.90 -7.11 -7.18
N ILE A 204 -8.38 -6.00 -7.70
CA ILE A 204 -9.16 -4.84 -8.14
C ILE A 204 -9.05 -4.72 -9.66
N ASN A 205 -10.16 -4.85 -10.37
CA ASN A 205 -10.22 -4.78 -11.83
C ASN A 205 -9.70 -3.43 -12.31
N GLY A 206 -8.82 -3.40 -13.31
CA GLY A 206 -8.20 -2.15 -13.73
C GLY A 206 -8.11 -1.96 -15.24
N ARG A 207 -7.46 -2.89 -15.94
CA ARG A 207 -7.19 -2.80 -17.39
C ARG A 207 -7.86 -3.93 -18.16
N GLY A 208 -8.37 -3.61 -19.34
CA GLY A 208 -8.68 -4.59 -20.39
C GLY A 208 -7.65 -4.50 -21.51
N SER A 209 -7.33 -5.63 -22.15
CA SER A 209 -6.62 -5.62 -23.43
C SER A 209 -7.64 -5.38 -24.54
N PHE A 210 -7.43 -4.31 -25.31
CA PHE A 210 -8.33 -3.91 -26.38
C PHE A 210 -7.59 -3.96 -27.72
N GLU A 211 -8.23 -4.49 -28.76
CA GLU A 211 -7.67 -4.40 -30.12
C GLU A 211 -7.60 -2.94 -30.59
N LYS A 212 -6.46 -2.57 -31.21
CA LYS A 212 -6.16 -1.21 -31.69
C LYS A 212 -7.24 -0.60 -32.61
N ARG A 213 -8.06 -1.43 -33.27
CA ARG A 213 -9.07 -0.98 -34.24
C ARG A 213 -10.53 -1.06 -33.78
N GLY A 214 -10.82 -1.55 -32.57
CA GLY A 214 -12.22 -1.85 -32.23
C GLY A 214 -12.70 -1.63 -30.80
N ARG A 215 -11.82 -1.34 -29.82
CA ARG A 215 -12.21 -1.43 -28.38
C ARG A 215 -12.93 -2.76 -28.04
N VAL A 216 -12.67 -3.80 -28.82
CA VAL A 216 -13.13 -5.16 -28.53
C VAL A 216 -12.16 -5.73 -27.52
N ASN A 217 -12.70 -6.18 -26.38
CA ASN A 217 -11.90 -6.90 -25.39
C ASN A 217 -11.34 -8.17 -26.06
N SER A 218 -10.02 -8.33 -26.05
CA SER A 218 -9.34 -9.47 -26.70
C SER A 218 -9.42 -10.78 -25.89
N GLY A 219 -10.22 -10.81 -24.82
CA GLY A 219 -10.33 -11.93 -23.89
C GLY A 219 -9.29 -11.91 -22.77
N ALA A 220 -8.69 -10.74 -22.48
CA ALA A 220 -7.72 -10.58 -21.40
C ALA A 220 -8.00 -9.31 -20.57
N GLY A 221 -8.47 -9.50 -19.35
CA GLY A 221 -8.57 -8.49 -18.30
C GLY A 221 -7.45 -8.61 -17.29
N TYR A 222 -7.15 -7.53 -16.58
CA TYR A 222 -6.13 -7.46 -15.54
C TYR A 222 -6.68 -6.80 -14.27
N ALA A 223 -6.48 -7.47 -13.13
CA ALA A 223 -6.80 -6.96 -11.82
C ALA A 223 -5.54 -6.84 -10.95
N ILE A 224 -5.37 -5.70 -10.27
CA ILE A 224 -4.28 -5.47 -9.31
C ILE A 224 -4.44 -6.47 -8.17
N SER A 225 -3.37 -7.18 -7.80
CA SER A 225 -3.46 -8.25 -6.81
C SER A 225 -3.81 -7.72 -5.41
N ILE A 226 -4.65 -8.45 -4.67
CA ILE A 226 -5.06 -7.98 -3.33
C ILE A 226 -3.90 -7.97 -2.34
N ASN A 227 -2.90 -8.87 -2.49
CA ASN A 227 -1.74 -8.88 -1.59
C ASN A 227 -0.83 -7.67 -1.78
N GLN A 228 -0.69 -7.14 -3.00
CA GLN A 228 -0.06 -5.83 -3.20
C GLN A 228 -0.79 -4.76 -2.37
N ILE A 229 -2.12 -4.67 -2.51
CA ILE A 229 -2.91 -3.67 -1.77
C ILE A 229 -2.80 -3.85 -0.26
N LYS A 230 -2.70 -5.09 0.25
CA LYS A 230 -2.47 -5.36 1.68
C LYS A 230 -1.15 -4.78 2.17
N HIS A 231 -0.07 -4.78 1.37
CA HIS A 231 1.18 -4.11 1.74
C HIS A 231 1.02 -2.60 1.88
N PHE A 232 0.17 -2.01 1.04
CA PHE A 232 -0.13 -0.58 1.06
C PHE A 232 -1.26 -0.17 2.01
N TRP A 233 -1.95 -1.11 2.66
CA TRP A 233 -3.19 -0.82 3.40
C TRP A 233 -3.08 0.32 4.41
N ASP A 234 -2.06 0.30 5.27
CA ASP A 234 -1.89 1.36 6.27
C ASP A 234 -1.28 2.64 5.66
N HIS A 235 -0.54 2.51 4.55
CA HIS A 235 -0.06 3.67 3.78
C HIS A 235 -1.24 4.39 3.12
N LEU A 236 -2.23 3.65 2.62
CA LEU A 236 -3.47 4.21 2.09
C LEU A 236 -4.30 4.84 3.22
N LYS A 237 -4.45 4.16 4.36
CA LYS A 237 -5.14 4.75 5.52
C LYS A 237 -4.47 6.01 6.08
N SER A 238 -3.21 6.28 5.74
CA SER A 238 -2.52 7.49 6.16
C SER A 238 -2.98 8.75 5.43
N GLY A 239 -3.78 8.62 4.37
CA GLY A 239 -4.26 9.76 3.58
C GLY A 239 -3.22 10.41 2.66
N ARG A 240 -2.04 9.79 2.56
CA ARG A 240 -0.92 10.25 1.74
C ARG A 240 -1.17 10.02 0.24
N ILE A 241 -0.40 10.74 -0.57
CA ILE A 241 -0.08 10.28 -1.92
C ILE A 241 1.04 9.26 -1.72
N VAL A 242 0.74 7.98 -1.93
CA VAL A 242 1.68 6.89 -1.65
C VAL A 242 2.52 6.60 -2.88
N ASP A 243 3.71 6.05 -2.66
CA ASP A 243 4.63 5.69 -3.73
C ASP A 243 5.16 4.28 -3.53
N HIS A 244 5.55 3.68 -4.66
CA HIS A 244 6.15 2.38 -4.70
C HIS A 244 7.64 2.44 -4.34
N ALA A 245 8.17 1.30 -3.93
CA ALA A 245 9.58 1.14 -3.63
C ALA A 245 10.47 1.15 -4.88
N SER A 246 11.66 1.72 -4.72
CA SER A 246 12.81 1.55 -5.61
C SER A 246 14.01 1.02 -4.83
N LEU A 247 14.83 0.21 -5.50
CA LEU A 247 16.11 -0.25 -4.97
C LEU A 247 17.19 0.84 -5.09
N GLY A 248 16.99 1.84 -5.96
CA GLY A 248 18.06 2.74 -6.39
C GLY A 248 19.05 2.08 -7.34
N ALA A 249 18.61 1.05 -8.05
CA ALA A 249 19.42 0.33 -9.03
C ALA A 249 18.55 -0.09 -10.23
N THR A 250 19.17 -0.12 -11.40
CA THR A 250 18.57 -0.73 -12.60
C THR A 250 19.21 -2.10 -12.82
N VAL A 251 18.45 -3.02 -13.42
CA VAL A 251 18.92 -4.38 -13.73
C VAL A 251 18.71 -4.71 -15.19
N THR A 252 19.59 -5.55 -15.73
CA THR A 252 19.51 -6.07 -17.09
C THR A 252 19.62 -7.59 -17.09
N THR A 253 19.20 -8.23 -18.18
CA THR A 253 19.43 -9.67 -18.37
C THR A 253 20.75 -9.85 -19.12
N GLY A 254 21.71 -10.53 -18.50
CA GLY A 254 22.99 -10.88 -19.11
C GLY A 254 22.86 -11.95 -20.20
N PHE A 255 23.96 -12.19 -20.94
CA PHE A 255 24.01 -13.23 -21.99
C PHE A 255 23.81 -14.65 -21.45
N ASP A 256 24.13 -14.85 -20.17
CA ASP A 256 23.92 -16.07 -19.38
C ASP A 256 22.51 -16.19 -18.80
N SER A 257 21.60 -15.26 -19.14
CA SER A 257 20.24 -15.14 -18.60
C SER A 257 20.17 -14.80 -17.09
N HIS A 258 21.29 -14.39 -16.48
CA HIS A 258 21.31 -13.86 -15.12
C HIS A 258 20.80 -12.41 -15.08
N VAL A 259 20.20 -12.00 -13.97
CA VAL A 259 19.69 -10.63 -13.79
C VAL A 259 20.73 -9.83 -13.03
N ASN A 260 21.41 -8.90 -13.70
CA ASN A 260 22.58 -8.24 -13.16
C ASN A 260 22.31 -6.75 -12.95
N VAL A 261 22.89 -6.18 -11.89
CA VAL A 261 22.87 -4.74 -11.63
C VAL A 261 23.59 -4.03 -12.77
N ALA A 262 22.86 -3.15 -13.46
CA ALA A 262 23.34 -2.39 -14.60
C ALA A 262 23.75 -0.95 -14.20
N GLU A 263 23.03 -0.36 -13.26
CA GLU A 263 23.37 0.93 -12.65
C GLU A 263 22.92 0.90 -11.19
N ILE A 264 23.60 1.67 -10.34
CA ILE A 264 23.25 1.82 -8.93
C ILE A 264 23.60 3.22 -8.46
N LEU A 265 22.66 3.83 -7.74
CA LEU A 265 22.81 5.14 -7.11
C LEU A 265 23.70 5.00 -5.87
N GLU A 266 24.75 5.82 -5.77
CA GLU A 266 25.73 5.72 -4.67
C GLU A 266 25.12 6.10 -3.31
N GLU A 267 24.09 6.96 -3.32
CA GLU A 267 23.33 7.38 -2.15
C GLU A 267 22.35 6.30 -1.64
N SER A 268 22.03 5.30 -2.47
CA SER A 268 21.05 4.26 -2.11
C SER A 268 21.53 3.39 -0.94
N ASP A 269 20.58 2.89 -0.14
CA ASP A 269 20.89 1.95 0.93
C ASP A 269 21.48 0.64 0.38
N ALA A 270 21.05 0.21 -0.80
CA ALA A 270 21.60 -0.96 -1.50
C ALA A 270 23.12 -0.83 -1.73
N TYR A 271 23.56 0.33 -2.21
CA TYR A 271 24.99 0.62 -2.41
C TYR A 271 25.73 0.67 -1.08
N ARG A 272 25.19 1.35 -0.06
CA ARG A 272 25.80 1.40 1.28
C ARG A 272 25.94 0.00 1.90
N LYS A 273 24.99 -0.91 1.63
CA LYS A 273 25.04 -2.33 2.08
C LYS A 273 25.91 -3.24 1.21
N GLY A 274 26.60 -2.71 0.20
CA GLY A 274 27.65 -3.41 -0.53
C GLY A 274 27.25 -3.93 -1.91
N LEU A 275 26.01 -3.71 -2.36
CA LEU A 275 25.60 -4.02 -3.74
C LEU A 275 26.39 -3.14 -4.72
N ARG A 276 26.87 -3.70 -5.83
CA ARG A 276 27.68 -3.01 -6.84
C ARG A 276 27.21 -3.35 -8.24
N LEU A 277 27.66 -2.53 -9.19
CA LEU A 277 27.56 -2.79 -10.61
C LEU A 277 28.05 -4.21 -10.95
N GLY A 278 27.29 -4.93 -11.77
CA GLY A 278 27.63 -6.28 -12.23
C GLY A 278 27.22 -7.41 -11.29
N ASP A 279 26.81 -7.13 -10.06
CA ASP A 279 26.28 -8.15 -9.15
C ASP A 279 25.02 -8.80 -9.75
N GLU A 280 24.90 -10.11 -9.62
CA GLU A 280 23.68 -10.81 -9.99
C GLU A 280 22.67 -10.76 -8.85
N ILE A 281 21.45 -10.35 -9.14
CA ILE A 281 20.31 -10.45 -8.23
C ILE A 281 19.72 -11.87 -8.30
N VAL A 282 19.87 -12.61 -7.21
CA VAL A 282 19.43 -14.02 -7.12
C VAL A 282 18.00 -14.11 -6.57
N SER A 283 17.68 -13.35 -5.52
CA SER A 283 16.34 -13.30 -4.95
C SER A 283 16.09 -11.99 -4.22
N PHE A 284 14.85 -11.52 -4.23
CA PHE A 284 14.43 -10.32 -3.50
C PHE A 284 13.14 -10.61 -2.72
N ALA A 285 13.08 -10.16 -1.47
CA ALA A 285 11.99 -10.46 -0.53
C ALA A 285 11.65 -11.96 -0.43
N GLY A 286 12.67 -12.82 -0.52
CA GLY A 286 12.54 -14.28 -0.51
C GLY A 286 12.03 -14.91 -1.81
N ARG A 287 11.73 -14.11 -2.84
CA ARG A 287 11.27 -14.60 -4.15
C ARG A 287 12.45 -14.67 -5.15
N PRO A 288 12.63 -15.78 -5.88
CA PRO A 288 13.74 -15.92 -6.83
C PRO A 288 13.58 -14.97 -8.00
N ILE A 289 14.68 -14.40 -8.48
CA ILE A 289 14.71 -13.49 -9.64
C ILE A 289 15.33 -14.23 -10.83
N ARG A 290 14.57 -14.32 -11.93
CA ARG A 290 14.97 -14.97 -13.18
C ARG A 290 14.82 -14.08 -14.41
N SER A 291 14.22 -12.90 -14.25
CA SER A 291 14.08 -11.91 -15.32
C SER A 291 13.93 -10.51 -14.74
N VAL A 292 14.20 -9.50 -15.55
CA VAL A 292 13.98 -8.08 -15.20
C VAL A 292 12.51 -7.82 -14.86
N ASN A 293 11.57 -8.38 -15.62
CA ASN A 293 10.14 -8.22 -15.35
C ASN A 293 9.74 -8.81 -14.00
N GLN A 294 10.32 -9.96 -13.64
CA GLN A 294 10.07 -10.56 -12.33
C GLN A 294 10.66 -9.70 -11.19
N PHE A 295 11.85 -9.13 -11.39
CA PHE A 295 12.42 -8.20 -10.42
C PHE A 295 11.53 -6.97 -10.23
N LYS A 296 11.07 -6.34 -11.32
CA LYS A 296 10.16 -5.18 -11.26
C LYS A 296 8.80 -5.52 -10.64
N ASN A 297 8.23 -6.67 -10.98
CA ASN A 297 7.00 -7.19 -10.36
C ASN A 297 7.14 -7.29 -8.84
N ILE A 298 8.20 -7.93 -8.34
CA ILE A 298 8.38 -8.13 -6.90
C ILE A 298 8.76 -6.83 -6.18
N LEU A 299 9.63 -6.01 -6.77
CA LEU A 299 10.00 -4.72 -6.18
C LEU A 299 8.78 -3.81 -6.06
N GLY A 300 8.00 -3.74 -7.12
CA GLY A 300 6.85 -2.86 -7.22
C GLY A 300 5.63 -3.27 -6.42
N ILE A 301 5.62 -4.36 -5.65
CA ILE A 301 4.48 -4.64 -4.73
C ILE A 301 4.68 -4.06 -3.33
N TYR A 302 5.84 -3.46 -3.05
CA TYR A 302 6.17 -2.94 -1.73
C TYR A 302 6.11 -1.42 -1.66
N PRO A 303 5.63 -0.85 -0.53
CA PRO A 303 5.74 0.58 -0.25
C PRO A 303 7.20 1.00 -0.05
N ALA A 304 7.49 2.26 -0.38
CA ALA A 304 8.75 2.90 0.00
C ALA A 304 8.97 2.91 1.54
N GLY A 305 10.23 2.82 1.97
CA GLY A 305 10.65 2.80 3.38
C GLY A 305 10.80 1.40 3.99
N TRP A 306 10.19 0.37 3.39
CA TRP A 306 10.28 -1.00 3.88
C TRP A 306 11.71 -1.54 3.78
N THR A 307 12.12 -2.31 4.79
CA THR A 307 13.40 -3.04 4.79
C THR A 307 13.18 -4.51 4.41
N LEU A 308 13.78 -4.96 3.30
CA LEU A 308 13.58 -6.31 2.77
C LEU A 308 14.90 -7.03 2.48
N PRO A 309 14.93 -8.37 2.57
CA PRO A 309 16.12 -9.15 2.24
C PRO A 309 16.36 -9.18 0.73
N LEU A 310 17.60 -8.89 0.32
CA LEU A 310 18.13 -9.05 -1.02
C LEU A 310 19.29 -10.04 -0.99
N VAL A 311 19.24 -11.05 -1.86
CA VAL A 311 20.35 -11.98 -2.08
C VAL A 311 20.95 -11.68 -3.44
N TYR A 312 22.24 -11.32 -3.44
CA TYR A 312 23.02 -11.14 -4.67
C TYR A 312 24.21 -12.09 -4.71
N ARG A 313 24.79 -12.27 -5.90
CA ARG A 313 25.98 -13.10 -6.13
C ARG A 313 27.09 -12.26 -6.76
N ARG A 314 28.28 -12.36 -6.16
CA ARG A 314 29.53 -11.78 -6.66
C ARG A 314 30.64 -12.82 -6.52
N ASP A 315 31.42 -13.03 -7.58
CA ASP A 315 32.51 -14.03 -7.60
C ASP A 315 32.06 -15.42 -7.11
N GLU A 316 30.90 -15.88 -7.60
CA GLU A 316 30.21 -17.13 -7.21
C GLU A 316 29.77 -17.25 -5.74
N LYS A 317 29.93 -16.20 -4.94
CA LYS A 317 29.51 -16.16 -3.54
C LYS A 317 28.20 -15.43 -3.38
N LYS A 318 27.23 -16.06 -2.73
CA LYS A 318 25.97 -15.43 -2.35
C LYS A 318 26.17 -14.55 -1.11
N GLN A 319 25.64 -13.34 -1.17
CA GLN A 319 25.59 -12.40 -0.06
C GLN A 319 24.14 -12.03 0.20
N THR A 320 23.75 -11.97 1.47
CA THR A 320 22.41 -11.53 1.89
C THR A 320 22.55 -10.20 2.61
N ILE A 321 21.77 -9.22 2.18
CA ILE A 321 21.69 -7.90 2.80
C ILE A 321 20.23 -7.55 3.05
N TYR A 322 19.97 -6.74 4.07
CA TYR A 322 18.66 -6.15 4.31
C TYR A 322 18.72 -4.70 3.87
N VAL A 323 17.90 -4.36 2.87
CA VAL A 323 17.94 -3.06 2.20
C VAL A 323 16.67 -2.31 2.52
N ARG A 324 16.81 -1.08 3.02
CA ARG A 324 15.71 -0.13 3.13
C ARG A 324 15.43 0.48 1.77
N LEU A 325 14.22 0.31 1.28
CA LEU A 325 13.82 0.77 -0.04
C LEU A 325 13.50 2.27 -0.02
N GLN A 326 13.92 2.98 -1.05
CA GLN A 326 13.60 4.39 -1.24
C GLN A 326 12.35 4.56 -2.10
N SER A 327 11.84 5.79 -2.20
CA SER A 327 10.75 6.11 -3.11
C SER A 327 11.17 5.91 -4.57
N LEU A 328 10.23 5.48 -5.41
CA LEU A 328 10.43 5.37 -6.85
C LEU A 328 10.50 6.74 -7.53
N HIS A 329 9.72 7.69 -7.02
CA HIS A 329 9.61 9.04 -7.54
C HIS A 329 10.08 10.06 -6.50
N THR A 330 10.52 11.21 -6.99
CA THR A 330 10.67 12.40 -6.13
C THR A 330 9.30 12.88 -5.66
N ALA A 331 9.27 13.62 -4.55
CA ALA A 331 8.02 14.19 -4.04
C ALA A 331 7.33 15.12 -5.05
N SER A 332 8.10 15.86 -5.87
CA SER A 332 7.56 16.75 -6.90
C SER A 332 6.90 15.96 -8.02
N GLU A 333 7.58 14.94 -8.55
CA GLU A 333 7.04 14.09 -9.62
C GLU A 333 5.74 13.41 -9.17
N LEU A 334 5.73 12.85 -7.96
CA LEU A 334 4.55 12.19 -7.40
C LEU A 334 3.38 13.17 -7.21
N GLN A 335 3.66 14.39 -6.74
CA GLN A 335 2.66 15.44 -6.55
C GLN A 335 2.09 15.95 -7.88
N GLU A 336 2.93 16.08 -8.91
CA GLU A 336 2.50 16.42 -10.27
C GLU A 336 1.57 15.34 -10.82
N GLN A 337 1.93 14.06 -10.66
CA GLN A 337 1.09 12.95 -11.12
C GLN A 337 -0.26 12.88 -10.42
N ALA A 338 -0.29 13.09 -9.10
CA ALA A 338 -1.53 13.18 -8.34
C ALA A 338 -2.48 14.27 -8.85
N GLY A 339 -1.94 15.37 -9.40
CA GLY A 339 -2.71 16.47 -9.95
C GLY A 339 -3.20 16.27 -11.39
N GLN A 340 -2.69 15.27 -12.11
CA GLN A 340 -3.09 15.00 -13.48
C GLN A 340 -4.45 14.28 -13.52
N LYS A 341 -5.41 14.85 -14.28
CA LYS A 341 -6.59 14.09 -14.70
C LYS A 341 -6.14 13.03 -15.69
N GLN A 342 -6.02 11.79 -15.24
CA GLN A 342 -5.83 10.67 -16.15
C GLN A 342 -7.14 10.45 -16.91
N LEU A 343 -7.14 10.90 -18.17
CA LEU A 343 -8.21 10.56 -19.11
C LEU A 343 -8.13 9.07 -19.41
N ILE A 344 -9.27 8.39 -19.40
CA ILE A 344 -9.40 7.04 -19.96
C ILE A 344 -8.84 7.10 -21.39
N PRO A 345 -7.94 6.19 -21.83
CA PRO A 345 -7.34 6.28 -23.16
C PRO A 345 -8.39 6.40 -24.27
N GLU A 346 -8.49 7.58 -24.87
CA GLU A 346 -9.17 7.78 -26.14
C GLU A 346 -8.22 7.51 -27.32
N LYS A 347 -8.83 7.02 -28.40
CA LYS A 347 -8.24 6.50 -29.64
C LYS A 347 -7.09 7.39 -30.16
N SER A 348 -5.98 6.80 -30.62
CA SER A 348 -5.06 7.49 -31.52
C SER A 348 -5.78 7.76 -32.86
N PRO A 349 -5.77 8.98 -33.42
CA PRO A 349 -6.46 9.27 -34.68
C PRO A 349 -5.82 8.49 -35.84
N GLU A 350 -6.65 7.99 -36.76
CA GLU A 350 -6.17 7.38 -38.00
C GLU A 350 -5.71 8.48 -38.98
N PRO A 351 -4.73 8.22 -39.89
CA PRO A 351 -4.36 9.16 -40.93
C PRO A 351 -5.53 9.32 -41.92
N GLY A 352 -6.29 10.41 -41.79
CA GLY A 352 -7.43 10.72 -42.66
C GLY A 352 -8.71 11.12 -41.92
N ASP A 353 -8.79 10.89 -40.60
CA ASP A 353 -9.85 11.48 -39.79
C ASP A 353 -9.59 12.99 -39.66
N GLU A 354 -10.55 13.84 -40.01
CA GLU A 354 -10.53 15.23 -39.53
C GLU A 354 -10.32 15.15 -38.02
N LYS A 355 -9.30 15.87 -37.50
CA LYS A 355 -9.04 15.96 -36.07
C LYS A 355 -10.39 16.10 -35.37
N PRO A 356 -10.81 15.16 -34.50
CA PRO A 356 -11.98 15.38 -33.69
C PRO A 356 -11.76 16.74 -33.05
N ARG A 357 -12.66 17.71 -33.31
CA ARG A 357 -12.61 18.97 -32.59
C ARG A 357 -12.51 18.56 -31.14
N LEU A 358 -11.43 18.93 -30.46
CA LEU A 358 -11.36 18.85 -29.01
C LEU A 358 -12.72 19.35 -28.53
N PRO A 359 -13.50 18.56 -27.78
CA PRO A 359 -14.76 19.07 -27.26
C PRO A 359 -14.39 20.40 -26.60
N MET A 360 -14.93 21.49 -27.16
CA MET A 360 -14.70 22.82 -26.60
C MET A 360 -15.04 22.69 -25.12
N PRO A 361 -14.24 23.26 -24.20
CA PRO A 361 -14.54 23.21 -22.77
C PRO A 361 -16.02 23.52 -22.63
N ASN A 362 -16.82 22.55 -22.18
CA ASN A 362 -18.25 22.77 -22.05
C ASN A 362 -18.39 23.97 -21.11
N PRO A 363 -18.86 25.15 -21.57
CA PRO A 363 -18.98 26.32 -20.72
C PRO A 363 -20.00 26.07 -19.59
N HIS A 364 -20.75 24.96 -19.69
CA HIS A 364 -21.72 24.46 -18.73
C HIS A 364 -21.27 23.17 -18.01
N ALA A 365 -19.99 22.77 -18.08
CA ALA A 365 -19.47 21.73 -17.19
C ALA A 365 -19.70 22.21 -15.75
N LYS A 366 -20.67 21.61 -15.07
CA LYS A 366 -20.97 21.96 -13.68
C LYS A 366 -19.69 21.76 -12.88
N ALA A 367 -19.35 22.76 -12.05
CA ALA A 367 -18.31 22.59 -11.05
C ALA A 367 -18.56 21.27 -10.29
N ALA A 368 -17.49 20.57 -9.93
CA ALA A 368 -17.61 19.39 -9.08
C ALA A 368 -18.46 19.79 -7.86
N PRO A 369 -19.48 18.99 -7.48
CA PRO A 369 -20.43 19.37 -6.44
C PRO A 369 -19.67 19.73 -5.17
N GLU A 370 -19.96 20.90 -4.61
CA GLU A 370 -19.39 21.27 -3.33
C GLU A 370 -19.80 20.24 -2.26
N PRO A 371 -18.86 19.81 -1.41
CA PRO A 371 -19.18 18.89 -0.33
C PRO A 371 -20.31 19.42 0.55
N PRO A 372 -21.24 18.55 1.00
CA PRO A 372 -22.22 18.95 2.01
C PRO A 372 -21.52 19.58 3.22
N GLU A 373 -22.08 20.66 3.77
CA GLU A 373 -21.46 21.43 4.86
C GLU A 373 -21.03 20.54 6.04
N LYS A 374 -21.86 19.55 6.39
CA LYS A 374 -21.59 18.58 7.45
C LYS A 374 -20.33 17.73 7.23
N TYR A 375 -19.81 17.60 6.00
CA TYR A 375 -18.67 16.76 5.65
C TYR A 375 -17.44 17.54 5.20
N LYS A 376 -17.52 18.88 5.10
CA LYS A 376 -16.37 19.72 4.72
C LYS A 376 -15.15 19.51 5.60
N HIS A 377 -15.35 19.28 6.90
CA HIS A 377 -14.28 19.03 7.87
C HIS A 377 -13.49 17.73 7.63
N LEU A 378 -14.00 16.81 6.81
CA LEU A 378 -13.34 15.54 6.51
C LEU A 378 -12.28 15.65 5.41
N TYR A 379 -12.03 16.83 4.87
CA TYR A 379 -11.00 17.08 3.88
C TYR A 379 -10.08 18.21 4.32
N VAL A 380 -8.80 17.91 4.47
CA VAL A 380 -7.76 18.89 4.81
C VAL A 380 -6.68 18.84 3.72
N PRO A 381 -6.50 19.92 2.93
CA PRO A 381 -5.45 19.95 1.92
C PRO A 381 -4.07 20.12 2.58
N LYS A 382 -3.10 19.30 2.17
CA LYS A 382 -1.68 19.45 2.51
C LYS A 382 -0.84 18.82 1.41
N THR A 383 0.24 19.47 0.97
CA THR A 383 1.17 18.92 -0.03
C THR A 383 1.69 17.55 0.41
N GLY A 384 1.75 16.58 -0.52
CA GLY A 384 2.11 15.18 -0.25
C GLY A 384 0.96 14.32 0.28
N PHE A 385 -0.24 14.88 0.47
CA PHE A 385 -1.43 14.17 0.94
C PHE A 385 -2.57 14.31 -0.04
N ALA A 386 -3.29 13.21 -0.30
CA ALA A 386 -4.57 13.27 -0.97
C ALA A 386 -5.63 13.87 -0.03
N ASN A 387 -5.54 13.53 1.26
CA ASN A 387 -6.35 14.11 2.31
C ASN A 387 -5.66 13.99 3.67
N TYR A 388 -5.18 15.12 4.20
CA TYR A 388 -4.41 15.15 5.44
C TYR A 388 -5.24 14.82 6.70
N TYR A 389 -6.57 14.96 6.63
CA TYR A 389 -7.47 14.65 7.74
C TYR A 389 -7.23 13.23 8.30
N PHE A 390 -7.10 12.24 7.40
CA PHE A 390 -6.88 10.86 7.79
C PHE A 390 -5.49 10.63 8.38
N ASN A 391 -4.49 11.43 7.99
CA ASN A 391 -3.18 11.39 8.61
C ASN A 391 -3.23 11.89 10.06
N GLN A 392 -3.92 13.01 10.30
CA GLN A 392 -4.07 13.58 11.65
C GLN A 392 -4.72 12.57 12.60
N GLN A 393 -5.74 11.83 12.15
CA GLN A 393 -6.35 10.77 12.94
C GLN A 393 -5.35 9.67 13.35
N GLN A 394 -4.44 9.28 12.43
CA GLN A 394 -3.42 8.28 12.76
C GLN A 394 -2.34 8.83 13.69
N GLN A 395 -1.95 10.10 13.53
CA GLN A 395 -1.04 10.78 14.46
C GLN A 395 -1.65 10.84 15.87
N GLU A 396 -2.90 11.30 15.99
CA GLU A 396 -3.63 11.37 17.25
C GLU A 396 -3.73 10.00 17.91
N ARG A 397 -4.06 8.94 17.17
CA ARG A 397 -4.11 7.57 17.69
C ARG A 397 -2.80 7.16 18.35
N LEU A 398 -1.67 7.39 17.69
CA LEU A 398 -0.35 7.00 18.20
C LEU A 398 0.11 7.88 19.37
N LEU A 399 -0.11 9.20 19.29
CA LEU A 399 0.22 10.13 20.37
C LEU A 399 -0.65 9.92 21.63
N GLN A 400 -1.92 9.57 21.46
CA GLN A 400 -2.80 9.20 22.57
C GLN A 400 -2.34 7.89 23.23
N ALA A 401 -1.96 6.88 22.45
CA ALA A 401 -1.39 5.65 22.99
C ALA A 401 -0.09 5.90 23.76
N LEU A 402 0.79 6.75 23.21
CA LEU A 402 2.05 7.13 23.85
C LEU A 402 1.82 7.87 25.18
N SER A 403 0.97 8.88 25.18
CA SER A 403 0.64 9.67 26.38
C SER A 403 -0.12 8.85 27.43
N ALA A 404 -0.84 7.80 27.05
CA ALA A 404 -1.49 6.91 28.02
C ALA A 404 -0.47 6.15 28.91
N THR A 405 0.76 5.92 28.43
CA THR A 405 1.78 5.16 29.18
C THR A 405 3.02 5.96 29.56
N SER A 406 3.34 7.01 28.80
CA SER A 406 4.61 7.74 28.85
C SER A 406 4.38 9.23 28.67
N ASN A 407 3.54 9.84 29.52
CA ASN A 407 3.25 11.27 29.45
C ASN A 407 4.31 12.11 30.17
N PHE A 408 5.08 12.89 29.42
CA PHE A 408 6.03 13.86 29.95
C PHE A 408 5.72 15.30 29.51
N SER A 409 4.47 15.61 29.13
CA SER A 409 4.06 16.95 28.65
C SER A 409 4.36 18.07 29.64
N ASP A 410 4.19 17.82 30.94
CA ASP A 410 4.41 18.81 32.00
C ASP A 410 5.88 18.85 32.49
N ARG A 411 6.78 18.14 31.79
CA ARG A 411 8.17 17.90 32.19
C ARG A 411 9.12 18.46 31.13
N THR A 412 8.98 19.74 30.82
CA THR A 412 9.78 20.43 29.79
C THR A 412 11.11 21.00 30.30
N GLY A 413 11.48 20.79 31.58
CA GLY A 413 12.80 21.17 32.08
C GLY A 413 13.90 20.18 31.68
N THR A 414 15.10 20.33 32.27
CA THR A 414 16.24 19.44 32.00
C THR A 414 15.96 18.02 32.48
N TRP A 415 16.26 17.02 31.65
CA TRP A 415 16.22 15.61 32.03
C TRP A 415 17.65 15.12 32.22
N THR A 416 17.91 14.50 33.37
CA THR A 416 19.20 13.84 33.64
C THR A 416 18.95 12.35 33.81
N LEU A 417 19.46 11.56 32.87
CA LEU A 417 19.43 10.11 32.93
C LEU A 417 20.80 9.63 33.40
N THR A 418 20.83 8.74 34.40
CA THR A 418 22.08 8.10 34.83
C THR A 418 21.94 6.61 34.77
N GLY A 419 23.04 5.92 34.49
CA GLY A 419 23.08 4.48 34.46
C GLY A 419 24.42 3.95 34.01
N LYS A 420 24.41 2.77 33.38
CA LYS A 420 25.63 2.02 33.06
C LYS A 420 25.63 1.50 31.62
N LEU A 421 26.84 1.39 31.05
CA LEU A 421 27.09 0.63 29.83
C LEU A 421 27.22 -0.87 30.15
N ALA A 422 27.32 -1.69 29.11
CA ALA A 422 27.50 -3.15 29.24
C ALA A 422 28.81 -3.56 29.95
N ASP A 423 29.82 -2.69 29.98
CA ASP A 423 31.09 -2.89 30.68
C ASP A 423 31.09 -2.28 32.10
N GLU A 424 29.90 -1.93 32.62
CA GLU A 424 29.67 -1.31 33.93
C GLU A 424 30.18 0.14 34.06
N THR A 425 30.66 0.76 32.97
CA THR A 425 31.03 2.18 32.94
C THR A 425 29.81 3.06 33.19
N ASP A 426 29.92 3.96 34.16
CA ASP A 426 28.86 4.92 34.48
C ASP A 426 28.71 5.98 33.38
N PHE A 427 27.46 6.37 33.12
CA PHE A 427 27.15 7.47 32.24
C PHE A 427 26.12 8.44 32.82
N THR A 428 26.16 9.68 32.34
CA THR A 428 25.13 10.70 32.55
C THR A 428 24.72 11.31 31.21
N LEU A 429 23.44 11.24 30.88
CA LEU A 429 22.82 11.94 29.75
C LEU A 429 22.02 13.13 30.28
N THR A 430 22.28 14.32 29.74
CA THR A 430 21.55 15.54 30.07
C THR A 430 20.82 16.05 28.84
N LEU A 431 19.49 16.03 28.85
CA LEU A 431 18.64 16.52 27.77
C LEU A 431 17.99 17.84 28.21
N ALA A 432 18.49 18.97 27.69
CA ALA A 432 17.99 20.31 28.01
C ALA A 432 17.50 21.04 26.75
N ASP A 433 16.91 22.22 26.91
CA ASP A 433 16.36 22.99 25.78
C ASP A 433 17.44 23.58 24.86
N LYS A 434 18.63 23.85 25.41
CA LYS A 434 19.75 24.47 24.69
C LYS A 434 20.82 23.48 24.23
N GLY A 435 20.78 22.25 24.74
CA GLY A 435 21.82 21.28 24.47
C GLY A 435 21.50 19.89 24.99
N VAL A 436 22.12 18.90 24.37
CA VAL A 436 22.16 17.51 24.83
C VAL A 436 23.60 17.15 25.16
N GLY A 437 23.86 16.72 26.39
CA GLY A 437 25.19 16.29 26.85
C GLY A 437 25.23 14.81 27.18
N PHE A 438 26.37 14.18 26.94
CA PHE A 438 26.63 12.79 27.33
C PHE A 438 28.02 12.67 27.94
N GLU A 439 28.05 12.31 29.21
CA GLU A 439 29.27 12.04 29.97
C GLU A 439 29.36 10.53 30.16
N VAL A 440 30.47 9.93 29.74
CA VAL A 440 30.71 8.48 29.89
C VAL A 440 32.18 8.24 30.25
N GLY A 441 32.42 7.67 31.43
CA GLY A 441 33.77 7.54 31.97
C GLY A 441 34.46 8.92 32.15
N LYS A 442 35.42 9.23 31.27
CA LYS A 442 36.14 10.52 31.26
C LYS A 442 35.77 11.41 30.08
N ASP A 443 35.02 10.88 29.13
CA ASP A 443 34.69 11.55 27.89
C ASP A 443 33.38 12.34 28.06
N ILE A 444 33.33 13.51 27.45
CA ILE A 444 32.18 14.41 27.48
C ILE A 444 31.88 14.81 26.04
N PHE A 445 30.64 14.56 25.62
CA PHE A 445 30.11 14.89 24.30
C PHE A 445 28.95 15.87 24.46
N LEU A 446 28.83 16.82 23.52
CA LEU A 446 27.82 17.88 23.58
C LEU A 446 27.28 18.18 22.19
N GLN A 447 25.95 18.15 22.07
CA GLN A 447 25.21 18.67 20.92
C GLN A 447 24.52 19.97 21.33
N SER A 448 24.93 21.09 20.73
CA SER A 448 24.20 22.36 20.86
C SER A 448 22.88 22.29 20.11
N LEU A 449 21.81 22.85 20.69
CA LEU A 449 20.50 23.01 20.06
C LEU A 449 20.20 24.47 19.72
N GLU A 450 21.14 25.39 20.04
CA GLU A 450 21.06 26.80 19.69
C GLU A 450 21.52 27.06 18.24
N THR A 451 22.10 26.04 17.59
CA THR A 451 22.54 26.07 16.20
C THR A 451 21.64 25.18 15.34
N ASP A 452 21.42 25.58 14.10
CA ASP A 452 20.72 24.79 13.09
C ASP A 452 21.60 23.68 12.48
N THR A 453 22.51 23.10 13.26
CA THR A 453 23.46 22.09 12.80
C THR A 453 23.58 20.98 13.82
N PHE A 454 23.17 19.80 13.41
CA PHE A 454 23.34 18.56 14.15
C PHE A 454 24.57 17.83 13.65
N VAL A 455 25.33 17.23 14.58
CA VAL A 455 26.58 16.53 14.30
C VAL A 455 26.53 15.12 14.86
N ASP A 456 27.41 14.25 14.35
CA ASP A 456 27.55 12.88 14.84
C ASP A 456 28.27 12.87 16.18
N GLU A 457 27.48 13.00 17.25
CA GLU A 457 27.97 12.99 18.63
C GLU A 457 27.27 11.90 19.45
N PRO A 458 28.02 11.07 20.20
CA PRO A 458 29.47 10.81 20.04
C PRO A 458 29.84 10.37 18.61
N PRO A 459 31.08 10.61 18.14
CA PRO A 459 31.47 10.23 16.79
C PRO A 459 31.32 8.72 16.53
N GLY A 460 30.76 8.39 15.37
CA GLY A 460 30.51 7.02 14.93
C GLY A 460 29.19 6.43 15.40
N THR A 461 28.31 7.22 16.04
CA THR A 461 26.97 6.80 16.46
C THR A 461 25.90 7.05 15.39
N GLY A 462 26.16 7.96 14.45
CA GLY A 462 25.19 8.48 13.49
C GLY A 462 24.33 9.63 14.03
N GLY A 463 24.76 10.29 15.12
CA GLY A 463 24.03 11.42 15.73
C GLY A 463 23.14 11.06 16.93
N LEU A 464 23.65 10.24 17.87
CA LEU A 464 22.91 9.81 19.06
C LEU A 464 22.33 10.99 19.87
N LEU A 465 23.09 12.05 20.12
CA LEU A 465 22.62 13.17 20.94
C LEU A 465 21.47 13.93 20.27
N ALA A 466 21.50 14.09 18.94
CA ALA A 466 20.41 14.67 18.17
C ALA A 466 19.17 13.77 18.16
N ALA A 467 19.36 12.44 18.05
CA ALA A 467 18.28 11.47 18.17
C ALA A 467 17.58 11.55 19.54
N LEU A 468 18.35 11.71 20.62
CA LEU A 468 17.83 11.87 21.98
C LEU A 468 17.14 13.22 22.19
N HIS A 469 17.52 14.27 21.45
CA HIS A 469 16.75 15.51 21.39
C HIS A 469 15.34 15.27 20.83
N HIS A 470 15.24 14.61 19.67
CA HIS A 470 13.94 14.27 19.07
C HIS A 470 13.11 13.38 20.02
N PHE A 471 13.75 12.47 20.76
CA PHE A 471 13.10 11.63 21.77
C PHE A 471 12.47 12.43 22.90
N ARG A 472 13.19 13.40 23.45
CA ARG A 472 12.64 14.30 24.45
C ARG A 472 11.47 15.11 23.89
N LEU A 473 11.59 15.67 22.68
CA LEU A 473 10.51 16.43 22.05
C LEU A 473 9.23 15.62 21.91
N LEU A 474 9.33 14.38 21.41
CA LEU A 474 8.17 13.52 21.24
C LEU A 474 7.51 13.18 22.59
N LEU A 475 8.29 12.75 23.59
CA LEU A 475 7.75 12.39 24.91
C LEU A 475 7.19 13.58 25.69
N SER A 476 7.76 14.77 25.50
CA SER A 476 7.26 16.02 26.06
C SER A 476 6.06 16.59 25.28
N GLY A 477 5.53 15.89 24.28
CA GLY A 477 4.38 16.33 23.51
C GLY A 477 4.63 17.59 22.67
N GLN A 478 5.89 17.86 22.32
CA GLN A 478 6.31 19.04 21.56
C GLN A 478 6.41 18.75 20.05
N SER A 479 5.48 17.98 19.51
CA SER A 479 5.50 17.58 18.09
C SER A 479 5.38 18.76 17.13
N GLU A 480 4.83 19.89 17.58
CA GLU A 480 4.74 21.15 16.85
C GLU A 480 6.11 21.79 16.56
N ARG A 481 7.18 21.34 17.22
CA ARG A 481 8.54 21.81 16.96
C ARG A 481 9.18 21.15 15.73
N PHE A 482 8.58 20.08 15.20
CA PHE A 482 9.01 19.47 13.96
C PHE A 482 8.44 20.24 12.76
N THR A 483 9.26 20.45 11.73
CA THR A 483 8.83 21.09 10.48
C THR A 483 7.86 20.20 9.70
N ASP A 484 8.16 18.89 9.70
CA ASP A 484 7.26 17.86 9.20
C ASP A 484 6.99 16.86 10.31
N PHE A 485 5.72 16.53 10.53
CA PHE A 485 5.30 15.48 11.44
C PHE A 485 4.09 14.77 10.84
N TYR A 486 4.24 13.49 10.53
CA TYR A 486 3.18 12.73 9.87
C TYR A 486 3.28 11.22 10.09
N TYR A 487 2.15 10.54 9.95
CA TYR A 487 2.09 9.09 9.91
C TYR A 487 2.41 8.57 8.51
N LEU A 488 3.41 7.70 8.39
CA LEU A 488 3.84 7.15 7.10
C LEU A 488 2.91 6.04 6.61
N GLY A 489 2.56 5.13 7.53
CA GLY A 489 2.03 3.80 7.25
C GLY A 489 2.66 2.79 8.19
N SER A 490 2.55 1.49 7.85
CA SER A 490 3.20 0.42 8.60
C SER A 490 4.32 -0.24 7.80
N GLU A 491 5.26 -0.86 8.51
CA GLU A 491 6.36 -1.64 7.93
C GLU A 491 6.84 -2.73 8.89
N ARG A 492 7.80 -3.54 8.42
CA ARG A 492 8.48 -4.55 9.23
C ARG A 492 9.67 -3.92 9.95
N LEU A 493 9.69 -4.02 11.28
CA LEU A 493 10.80 -3.51 12.08
C LEU A 493 12.05 -4.35 11.80
N ASP A 494 13.14 -3.70 11.40
CA ASP A 494 14.47 -4.32 11.19
C ASP A 494 14.46 -5.56 10.26
N GLY A 495 13.53 -5.61 9.30
CA GLY A 495 13.38 -6.77 8.42
C GLY A 495 12.86 -8.05 9.11
N THR A 496 12.33 -7.93 10.33
CA THR A 496 11.72 -9.03 11.09
C THR A 496 10.25 -9.27 10.69
N ASN A 497 9.56 -10.14 11.43
CA ASN A 497 8.12 -10.33 11.29
C ASN A 497 7.27 -9.39 12.15
N GLU A 498 7.90 -8.56 13.00
CA GLU A 498 7.18 -7.59 13.81
C GLU A 498 6.71 -6.41 12.94
N MET A 499 5.40 -6.19 12.90
CA MET A 499 4.81 -5.04 12.21
C MET A 499 4.76 -3.84 13.14
N VAL A 500 5.20 -2.69 12.65
CA VAL A 500 5.20 -1.41 13.34
C VAL A 500 4.51 -0.34 12.52
N ASP A 501 3.79 0.54 13.19
CA ASP A 501 3.31 1.82 12.69
C ASP A 501 4.44 2.85 12.79
N VAL A 502 4.57 3.73 11.78
CA VAL A 502 5.69 4.67 11.67
C VAL A 502 5.23 6.12 11.68
N LEU A 503 5.75 6.92 12.62
CA LEU A 503 5.70 8.38 12.54
C LEU A 503 7.02 8.93 12.02
N ILE A 504 6.95 9.91 11.12
CA ILE A 504 8.09 10.65 10.60
C ILE A 504 8.08 12.04 11.21
N ALA A 505 9.25 12.48 11.66
CA ALA A 505 9.49 13.81 12.18
C ALA A 505 10.74 14.41 11.55
N THR A 506 10.67 15.65 11.08
CA THR A 506 11.81 16.37 10.50
C THR A 506 12.11 17.62 11.32
N GLN A 507 13.38 17.88 11.62
CA GLN A 507 13.83 19.12 12.24
C GLN A 507 15.18 19.53 11.65
N THR A 508 15.25 20.71 11.05
CA THR A 508 16.50 21.28 10.53
C THR A 508 17.29 20.31 9.62
N GLY A 509 16.58 19.64 8.71
CA GLY A 509 17.17 18.67 7.77
C GLY A 509 17.47 17.28 8.34
N THR A 510 17.34 17.08 9.65
CA THR A 510 17.41 15.75 10.27
C THR A 510 16.05 15.08 10.27
N ILE A 511 16.05 13.75 10.22
CA ILE A 511 14.83 12.94 10.12
C ILE A 511 14.84 11.90 11.23
N SER A 512 13.73 11.78 11.97
CA SER A 512 13.48 10.62 12.82
C SER A 512 12.25 9.83 12.39
N ARG A 513 12.37 8.51 12.44
CA ARG A 513 11.31 7.53 12.21
C ARG A 513 11.01 6.84 13.53
N TRP A 514 9.79 6.92 14.01
CA TRP A 514 9.37 6.36 15.29
C TRP A 514 8.54 5.11 15.09
N TYR A 515 8.88 4.05 15.80
CA TYR A 515 8.26 2.74 15.61
C TYR A 515 7.33 2.40 16.76
N PHE A 516 6.06 2.20 16.46
CA PHE A 516 5.04 1.75 17.42
C PHE A 516 4.61 0.34 17.04
N ASN A 517 4.64 -0.61 17.98
CA ASN A 517 4.18 -1.96 17.70
C ASN A 517 2.69 -1.94 17.30
N LYS A 518 2.33 -2.59 16.20
CA LYS A 518 0.99 -2.48 15.63
C LYS A 518 -0.10 -3.13 16.49
N SER A 519 0.26 -4.10 17.34
CA SER A 519 -0.70 -4.84 18.17
C SER A 519 -1.07 -4.14 19.47
N ASP A 520 -0.10 -3.47 20.11
CA ASP A 520 -0.28 -2.86 21.44
C ASP A 520 0.01 -1.35 21.48
N LEU A 521 0.43 -0.77 20.36
CA LEU A 521 0.81 0.64 20.17
C LEU A 521 1.95 1.11 21.09
N SER A 522 2.72 0.18 21.64
CA SER A 522 3.87 0.53 22.47
C SER A 522 5.05 0.97 21.61
N LEU A 523 5.77 1.99 22.07
CA LEU A 523 6.94 2.53 21.39
C LEU A 523 8.10 1.51 21.44
N ARG A 524 8.68 1.20 20.28
CA ARG A 524 9.76 0.20 20.11
C ARG A 524 11.13 0.83 19.91
N GLY A 525 11.19 2.10 19.49
CA GLY A 525 12.44 2.79 19.22
C GLY A 525 12.30 3.84 18.14
N LEU A 526 13.44 4.32 17.66
CA LEU A 526 13.52 5.21 16.52
C LEU A 526 14.72 4.90 15.62
N ASP A 527 14.60 5.30 14.37
CA ASP A 527 15.74 5.52 13.48
C ASP A 527 15.94 7.02 13.30
N PHE A 528 17.19 7.48 13.41
CA PHE A 528 17.56 8.87 13.22
C PHE A 528 18.58 9.03 12.09
N TYR A 529 18.44 10.10 11.33
CA TYR A 529 19.30 10.44 10.21
C TYR A 529 19.72 11.91 10.32
N LEU A 530 21.03 12.16 10.36
CA LEU A 530 21.58 13.52 10.34
C LEU A 530 21.25 14.26 9.03
N THR A 531 21.20 13.53 7.93
CA THR A 531 20.73 13.98 6.62
C THR A 531 20.00 12.82 5.95
N GLU A 532 19.17 13.09 4.94
CA GLU A 532 18.39 12.05 4.24
C GLU A 532 19.23 10.85 3.75
N ASN A 533 20.49 11.08 3.36
CA ASN A 533 21.40 10.06 2.83
C ASN A 533 22.42 9.53 3.85
N ALA A 534 22.40 10.05 5.09
CA ALA A 534 23.30 9.57 6.14
C ALA A 534 22.99 8.11 6.50
N GLU A 535 23.99 7.40 7.02
CA GLU A 535 23.74 6.10 7.64
C GLU A 535 23.00 6.28 8.97
N VAL A 536 22.08 5.36 9.25
CA VAL A 536 21.10 5.50 10.34
C VAL A 536 21.74 5.34 11.71
N CYS A 537 21.39 6.23 12.66
CA CYS A 537 21.48 5.96 14.09
C CYS A 537 20.19 5.29 14.56
N ALA A 538 20.21 3.96 14.69
CA ALA A 538 19.08 3.19 15.15
C ALA A 538 19.13 3.04 16.68
N ILE A 539 18.05 3.38 17.36
CA ILE A 539 17.89 3.21 18.80
C ILE A 539 16.69 2.30 19.03
N ARG A 540 16.90 1.17 19.73
CA ARG A 540 15.82 0.25 20.13
C ARG A 540 15.61 0.31 21.62
N PHE A 541 14.34 0.32 22.01
CA PHE A 541 13.91 0.44 23.40
C PHE A 541 13.63 -0.94 23.98
N GLU A 542 14.40 -1.32 24.99
CA GLU A 542 14.31 -2.60 25.65
C GLU A 542 13.99 -2.41 27.14
N GLN A 543 13.49 -3.49 27.77
CA GLN A 543 13.32 -3.59 29.22
C GLN A 543 12.59 -2.39 29.85
N PHE A 544 11.41 -2.04 29.31
CA PHE A 544 10.61 -0.93 29.85
C PHE A 544 10.41 -1.06 31.36
N GLN A 545 10.60 0.06 32.06
CA GLN A 545 10.46 0.19 33.50
C GLN A 545 9.61 1.40 33.86
N THR A 546 9.22 1.52 35.12
CA THR A 546 8.48 2.68 35.62
C THR A 546 9.43 3.65 36.29
N LEU A 547 9.61 4.83 35.69
CA LEU A 547 10.37 5.95 36.27
C LEU A 547 9.45 7.16 36.41
N ASN A 548 9.45 7.79 37.59
CA ASN A 548 8.57 8.94 37.90
C ASN A 548 7.07 8.67 37.63
N GLY A 549 6.62 7.42 37.83
CA GLY A 549 5.24 7.00 37.59
C GLY A 549 4.84 6.79 36.13
N GLN A 550 5.79 6.93 35.19
CA GLN A 550 5.56 6.76 33.74
C GLN A 550 6.37 5.56 33.23
N LYS A 551 5.90 4.88 32.17
CA LYS A 551 6.73 3.90 31.46
C LYS A 551 7.85 4.62 30.72
N PHE A 552 9.07 4.10 30.86
CA PHE A 552 10.27 4.62 30.23
C PHE A 552 11.16 3.45 29.79
N PRO A 553 11.90 3.54 28.66
CA PRO A 553 12.85 2.51 28.28
C PRO A 553 13.88 2.28 29.39
N GLY A 554 14.11 1.02 29.77
CA GLY A 554 15.16 0.67 30.72
C GLY A 554 16.51 0.49 30.05
N GLU A 555 16.52 0.16 28.78
CA GLU A 555 17.73 0.02 27.99
C GLU A 555 17.55 0.64 26.60
N LEU A 556 18.58 1.33 26.12
CA LEU A 556 18.70 1.85 24.76
C LEU A 556 19.80 1.07 24.03
N ASP A 557 19.43 0.25 23.04
CA ASP A 557 20.39 -0.40 22.14
C ASP A 557 20.63 0.50 20.93
N VAL A 558 21.85 1.05 20.84
CA VAL A 558 22.26 2.03 19.83
C VAL A 558 23.13 1.35 18.78
N ARG A 559 22.75 1.52 17.52
CA ARG A 559 23.46 0.98 16.35
C ARG A 559 23.66 2.06 15.31
N HIS A 560 24.79 2.02 14.62
CA HIS A 560 25.07 2.84 13.45
C HIS A 560 25.05 1.93 12.22
N GLY A 561 24.04 2.09 11.38
CA GLY A 561 23.71 1.11 10.35
C GLY A 561 23.36 -0.25 10.97
N SER A 562 24.08 -1.29 10.58
CA SER A 562 23.95 -2.64 11.17
C SER A 562 24.96 -2.91 12.29
N ARG A 563 25.85 -1.97 12.60
CA ARG A 563 26.92 -2.15 13.59
C ARG A 563 26.42 -1.77 14.98
N PRO A 564 26.47 -2.67 15.98
CA PRO A 564 26.24 -2.30 17.37
C PRO A 564 27.28 -1.27 17.83
N VAL A 565 26.83 -0.21 18.49
CA VAL A 565 27.71 0.85 19.00
C VAL A 565 27.76 0.78 20.52
N MET A 566 26.61 0.87 21.19
CA MET A 566 26.54 0.80 22.65
C MET A 566 25.15 0.38 23.13
N LYS A 567 25.07 -0.16 24.35
CA LYS A 567 23.83 -0.39 25.10
C LYS A 567 23.86 0.45 26.36
N LEU A 568 22.87 1.31 26.54
CA LEU A 568 22.74 2.21 27.69
C LEU A 568 21.65 1.69 28.61
N LYS A 569 22.03 1.14 29.77
CA LYS A 569 21.09 0.72 30.81
C LYS A 569 20.78 1.90 31.71
N ILE A 570 19.55 2.39 31.67
CA ILE A 570 19.08 3.53 32.43
C ILE A 570 18.65 3.07 33.82
N GLU A 571 19.23 3.65 34.87
CA GLU A 571 18.91 3.31 36.26
C GLU A 571 18.05 4.38 36.93
N ARG A 572 18.22 5.65 36.52
CA ARG A 572 17.50 6.78 37.10
C ARG A 572 17.19 7.85 36.05
N LEU A 573 16.04 8.49 36.21
CA LEU A 573 15.62 9.69 35.48
C LEU A 573 15.28 10.80 36.47
N LYS A 574 16.07 11.87 36.51
CA LYS A 574 15.78 13.10 37.24
C LYS A 574 15.16 14.11 36.27
N LEU A 575 14.05 14.71 36.66
CA LEU A 575 13.35 15.74 35.88
C LEU A 575 13.37 17.05 36.66
N GLU A 576 13.87 18.11 36.05
CA GLU A 576 13.81 19.45 36.62
C GLU A 576 12.52 20.17 36.21
N THR A 577 11.93 20.91 37.13
CA THR A 577 10.81 21.81 36.83
C THR A 577 11.32 23.13 36.25
N PRO A 578 10.58 23.77 35.32
CA PRO A 578 10.99 25.04 34.70
C PRO A 578 11.32 26.18 35.68
N GLU A 579 10.87 26.10 36.94
CA GLU A 579 11.13 27.11 37.97
C GLU A 579 12.53 27.01 38.62
N ASN A 580 13.25 25.89 38.46
CA ASN A 580 14.55 25.68 39.12
C ASN A 580 15.78 26.11 38.30
N THR A 581 15.62 26.61 37.08
CA THR A 581 16.72 27.07 36.21
C THR A 581 17.21 28.50 36.49
N LYS A 582 16.70 29.14 37.56
CA LYS A 582 17.19 30.44 38.05
C LYS A 582 17.91 30.30 39.41
N LYS A 583 18.99 29.55 39.48
CA LYS A 583 19.99 29.71 40.57
C LYS A 583 21.39 29.46 40.06
#